data_AF-A0AAE1PH08-F1
#
_entry.id   AF-A0AAE1PH08-F1
#
_cell.length_a   1.000
_cell.length_b   1.000
_cell.length_c   1.000
_cell.angle_alpha   90.00
_cell.angle_beta   90.00
_cell.angle_gamma   90.00
#
_symmetry.space_group_name_H-M   'P 1'
#
loop_
_entity.id
_entity.type
_entity.pdbx_description
1 polymer ?
#
loop_
_entity_poly.entity_id
_entity_poly.type
_entity_poly.pdbx_seq_one_letter_code
_entity_poly.pdbx_strand_id
1 'polypeptide(L)'
;MFRGHVNRVALRGRIVGMHESGKTAAEISRELGVTKDTVYLWIRRWQEEGNLTDRRRQGRPRETTNDQDEEIREAAEANPFTNAVAITEDLNLPVSGRTVRRRLHDQGIHYRRPAIKEN
;
A
#
# COMPACT_ATOMS: atom_id res chain seq x y z
N MET A 1 -11.58 12.53 -11.81
CA MET A 1 -12.05 13.74 -11.10
C MET A 1 -11.47 13.71 -9.67
N PHE A 2 -10.28 14.30 -9.44
CA PHE A 2 -9.65 14.35 -8.12
C PHE A 2 -10.07 15.64 -7.39
N ARG A 3 -11.26 15.64 -6.77
CA ARG A 3 -11.68 16.67 -5.81
C ARG A 3 -11.98 15.98 -4.50
N GLY A 4 -11.23 16.28 -3.44
CA GLY A 4 -11.69 15.90 -2.10
C GLY A 4 -10.65 15.62 -1.03
N HIS A 5 -9.35 15.86 -1.22
CA HIS A 5 -8.38 15.66 -0.13
C HIS A 5 -8.32 16.84 0.85
N VAL A 6 -8.35 18.08 0.34
CA VAL A 6 -8.17 19.29 1.16
C VAL A 6 -9.33 19.52 2.15
N ASN A 7 -10.54 19.04 1.84
CA ASN A 7 -11.71 19.24 2.71
C ASN A 7 -11.79 18.20 3.85
N ARG A 8 -11.10 17.05 3.76
CA ARG A 8 -11.23 15.97 4.76
C ARG A 8 -10.52 16.30 6.08
N VAL A 9 -9.27 16.76 6.02
CA VAL A 9 -8.52 17.10 7.24
C VAL A 9 -9.17 18.28 7.96
N ALA A 10 -9.62 19.28 7.22
CA ALA A 10 -10.36 20.41 7.77
C ALA A 10 -11.67 19.98 8.45
N LEU A 11 -12.45 19.09 7.83
CA LEU A 11 -13.67 18.54 8.43
C LEU A 11 -13.38 17.79 9.73
N ARG A 12 -12.33 16.96 9.75
CA ARG A 12 -11.90 16.22 10.95
C ARG A 12 -11.46 17.16 12.07
N GLY A 13 -10.73 18.22 11.72
CA GLY A 13 -10.32 19.26 12.66
C GLY A 13 -11.52 19.99 13.26
N ARG A 14 -12.56 20.29 12.46
CA ARG A 14 -13.82 20.86 12.96
C ARG A 14 -14.55 19.91 13.91
N ILE A 15 -14.59 18.61 13.60
CA ILE A 15 -15.17 17.59 14.49
C ILE A 15 -14.47 17.62 15.86
N VAL A 16 -13.14 17.55 15.87
CA VAL A 16 -12.34 17.54 17.10
C VAL A 16 -12.50 18.85 17.87
N GLY A 17 -12.35 20.00 17.21
CA GLY A 17 -12.47 21.30 17.87
C GLY A 17 -13.85 21.55 18.47
N MET A 18 -14.93 21.10 17.80
CA MET A 18 -16.28 21.18 18.36
C MET A 18 -16.48 20.26 19.57
N HIS A 19 -15.92 19.06 19.53
CA HIS A 19 -15.94 18.15 20.67
C HIS A 19 -15.17 18.72 21.87
N GLU A 20 -13.99 19.30 21.65
CA GLU A 20 -13.19 19.97 22.68
C GLU A 20 -13.92 21.20 23.26
N SER A 21 -14.78 21.87 22.49
CA SER A 21 -15.67 22.93 23.00
C SER A 21 -16.90 22.41 23.79
N GLY A 22 -17.01 21.10 24.01
CA GLY A 22 -18.07 20.48 24.79
C GLY A 22 -19.34 20.11 24.01
N LYS A 23 -19.34 20.21 22.68
CA LYS A 23 -20.51 19.78 21.87
C LYS A 23 -20.63 18.26 21.86
N THR A 24 -21.85 17.78 21.93
CA THR A 24 -22.16 16.34 21.82
C THR A 24 -21.98 15.86 20.38
N ALA A 25 -21.73 14.56 20.20
CA ALA A 25 -21.61 13.95 18.86
C ALA A 25 -22.88 14.15 18.00
N ALA A 26 -24.05 14.27 18.63
CA ALA A 26 -25.31 14.53 17.94
C ALA A 26 -25.40 15.97 17.38
N GLU A 27 -24.91 16.96 18.12
CA GLU A 27 -24.86 18.35 17.66
C GLU A 27 -23.86 18.50 16.51
N ILE A 28 -22.67 17.94 16.68
CA ILE A 28 -21.61 17.96 15.65
C ILE A 28 -22.09 17.30 14.36
N SER A 29 -22.76 16.14 14.47
CA SER A 29 -23.33 15.42 13.33
C SER A 29 -24.33 16.28 12.55
N ARG A 30 -25.27 16.94 13.25
CA ARG A 30 -26.26 17.83 12.62
C ARG A 30 -25.61 19.05 11.97
N GLU A 31 -24.65 19.67 12.63
CA GLU A 31 -24.02 20.91 12.18
C GLU A 31 -23.08 20.69 10.98
N LEU A 32 -22.37 19.55 10.95
CA LEU A 32 -21.41 19.23 9.89
C LEU A 32 -21.96 18.33 8.79
N GLY A 33 -23.18 17.81 8.93
CA GLY A 33 -23.81 16.91 7.96
C GLY A 33 -23.10 15.55 7.83
N VAL A 34 -22.49 15.07 8.92
CA VAL A 34 -21.78 13.78 8.97
C VAL A 34 -22.50 12.81 9.90
N THR A 35 -22.25 11.50 9.77
CA THR A 35 -22.82 10.52 10.70
C THR A 35 -22.18 10.61 12.09
N LYS A 36 -22.94 10.26 13.14
CA LYS A 36 -22.40 10.17 14.51
C LYS A 36 -21.19 9.21 14.58
N ASP A 37 -21.21 8.12 13.82
CA ASP A 37 -20.09 7.18 13.74
C ASP A 37 -18.81 7.84 13.21
N THR A 38 -18.94 8.73 12.22
CA THR A 38 -17.80 9.51 11.71
C THR A 38 -17.26 10.44 12.78
N VAL A 39 -18.14 11.05 13.58
CA VAL A 39 -17.75 11.91 14.71
C VAL A 39 -16.98 11.11 15.75
N TYR A 40 -17.55 9.99 16.22
CA TYR A 40 -16.89 9.11 17.20
C TYR A 40 -15.57 8.54 16.69
N LEU A 41 -15.51 8.13 15.42
CA LEU A 41 -14.29 7.64 14.79
C LEU A 41 -13.15 8.66 14.91
N TRP A 42 -13.41 9.93 14.60
CA TRP A 42 -12.36 10.95 14.59
C TRP A 42 -12.01 11.46 15.98
N ILE A 43 -12.98 11.56 16.90
CA ILE A 43 -12.67 11.83 18.32
C ILE A 43 -11.76 10.74 18.88
N ARG A 44 -12.12 9.47 18.67
CA ARG A 44 -11.33 8.34 19.18
C ARG A 44 -9.93 8.31 18.58
N ARG A 45 -9.81 8.47 17.26
CA ARG A 45 -8.49 8.52 16.60
C ARG A 45 -7.63 9.69 17.05
N TRP A 46 -8.25 10.85 17.29
CA TRP A 46 -7.52 12.00 17.82
C TRP A 46 -6.95 11.70 19.21
N GLN A 47 -7.75 11.10 20.08
CA GLN A 47 -7.32 10.69 21.43
C GLN A 47 -6.25 9.58 21.41
N GLU A 48 -6.35 8.63 20.48
CA GLU A 48 -5.40 7.50 20.36
C GLU A 48 -4.09 7.88 19.66
N GLU A 49 -4.15 8.67 18.58
CA GLU A 49 -3.01 8.86 17.65
C GLU A 49 -2.54 10.31 17.53
N GLY A 50 -3.28 11.29 18.06
CA GLY A 50 -2.93 12.72 18.00
C GLY A 50 -2.82 13.31 16.60
N ASN A 51 -3.40 12.67 15.58
CA ASN A 51 -3.34 13.14 14.20
C ASN A 51 -4.65 12.92 13.45
N LEU A 52 -4.84 13.70 12.38
CA LEU A 52 -6.04 13.68 11.53
C LEU A 52 -5.77 13.08 10.14
N THR A 53 -4.62 12.44 9.98
CA THR A 53 -4.20 11.88 8.70
C THR A 53 -4.86 10.54 8.43
N ASP A 54 -4.89 10.13 7.17
CA ASP A 54 -5.33 8.79 6.84
C ASP A 54 -4.23 7.79 7.22
N ARG A 55 -4.61 6.71 7.91
CA ARG A 55 -3.70 5.58 8.13
C ARG A 55 -3.20 5.05 6.78
N ARG A 56 -1.91 4.67 6.73
CA ARG A 56 -1.35 3.99 5.56
C ARG A 56 -2.16 2.72 5.30
N ARG A 57 -2.75 2.62 4.11
CA ARG A 57 -3.45 1.41 3.69
C ARG A 57 -2.42 0.33 3.39
N GLN A 58 -2.64 -0.89 3.88
CA GLN A 58 -1.71 -2.02 3.72
C GLN A 58 -1.65 -2.58 2.28
N GLY A 59 -2.42 -2.01 1.34
CA GLY A 59 -2.47 -2.47 -0.05
C GLY A 59 -3.03 -3.89 -0.17
N ARG A 60 -2.93 -4.48 -1.38
CA ARG A 60 -3.19 -5.91 -1.56
C ARG A 60 -2.00 -6.69 -0.98
N PRO A 61 -2.23 -7.73 -0.15
CA PRO A 61 -1.17 -8.61 0.29
C PRO A 61 -0.38 -9.18 -0.90
N ARG A 62 0.92 -9.39 -0.70
CA ARG A 62 1.78 -10.02 -1.70
C ARG A 62 1.39 -11.50 -1.84
N GLU A 63 1.46 -12.02 -3.05
CA GLU A 63 1.30 -13.46 -3.32
C GLU A 63 2.58 -14.25 -2.99
N THR A 64 3.74 -13.58 -3.01
CA THR A 64 5.03 -14.16 -2.63
C THR A 64 5.39 -13.83 -1.19
N THR A 65 6.13 -14.74 -0.54
CA THR A 65 6.77 -14.52 0.76
C THR A 65 8.15 -13.88 0.59
N ASN A 66 8.75 -13.45 1.71
CA ASN A 66 10.13 -12.93 1.68
C ASN A 66 11.13 -14.04 1.30
N ASP A 67 10.92 -15.27 1.77
CA ASP A 67 11.79 -16.40 1.46
C ASP A 67 11.76 -16.73 -0.03
N GLN A 68 10.57 -16.75 -0.64
CA GLN A 68 10.42 -16.90 -2.09
C GLN A 68 11.05 -15.75 -2.88
N ASP A 69 10.95 -14.51 -2.37
CA ASP A 69 11.60 -13.36 -2.98
C ASP A 69 13.14 -13.51 -2.93
N GLU A 70 13.71 -14.15 -1.91
CA GLU A 70 15.16 -14.45 -1.84
C GLU A 70 15.56 -15.62 -2.75
N GLU A 71 14.78 -16.71 -2.81
CA GLU A 71 15.02 -17.81 -3.74
C GLU A 71 15.02 -17.32 -5.21
N ILE A 72 14.09 -16.43 -5.56
CA ILE A 72 14.04 -15.76 -6.87
C ILE A 72 15.35 -15.01 -7.15
N ARG A 73 15.89 -14.34 -6.13
CA ARG A 73 17.11 -13.55 -6.23
C ARG A 73 18.32 -14.44 -6.46
N GLU A 74 18.48 -15.47 -5.64
CA GLU A 74 19.57 -16.43 -5.72
C GLU A 74 19.58 -17.14 -7.08
N ALA A 75 18.42 -17.56 -7.59
CA ALA A 75 18.29 -18.16 -8.91
C ALA A 75 18.75 -17.22 -10.03
N ALA A 76 18.43 -15.92 -9.92
CA ALA A 76 18.85 -14.92 -10.90
C ALA A 76 20.34 -14.54 -10.79
N GLU A 77 20.91 -14.56 -9.59
CA GLU A 77 22.34 -14.31 -9.38
C GLU A 77 23.19 -15.51 -9.84
N ALA A 78 22.73 -16.73 -9.62
CA ALA A 78 23.40 -17.95 -10.06
C ALA A 78 23.46 -18.04 -11.59
N ASN A 79 22.39 -17.65 -12.29
CA ASN A 79 22.31 -17.67 -13.75
C ASN A 79 21.73 -16.36 -14.32
N PRO A 80 22.57 -15.32 -14.53
CA PRO A 80 22.11 -13.99 -14.98
C PRO A 80 21.42 -13.93 -16.34
N PHE A 81 21.47 -15.02 -17.12
CA PHE A 81 20.85 -15.13 -18.45
C PHE A 81 19.51 -15.89 -18.44
N THR A 82 19.12 -16.50 -17.31
CA THR A 82 17.86 -17.25 -17.18
C THR A 82 16.67 -16.30 -17.35
N ASN A 83 15.55 -16.73 -17.92
CA ASN A 83 14.40 -15.83 -18.04
C ASN A 83 13.48 -15.97 -16.80
N ALA A 84 12.65 -14.94 -16.53
CA ALA A 84 11.76 -14.96 -15.36
C ALA A 84 10.69 -16.07 -15.39
N VAL A 85 10.36 -16.63 -16.56
CA VAL A 85 9.45 -17.78 -16.67
C VAL A 85 10.16 -19.05 -16.25
N ALA A 86 11.40 -19.26 -16.70
CA ALA A 86 12.25 -20.37 -16.27
C ALA A 86 12.47 -20.35 -14.75
N ILE A 87 12.77 -19.19 -14.14
CA ILE A 87 12.86 -19.06 -12.67
C ILE A 87 11.54 -19.45 -11.99
N THR A 88 10.39 -19.14 -12.60
CA THR A 88 9.08 -19.51 -12.04
C THR A 88 8.90 -21.02 -12.05
N GLU A 89 9.27 -21.68 -13.15
CA GLU A 89 9.17 -23.13 -13.35
C GLU A 89 10.16 -23.88 -12.45
N ASP A 90 11.42 -23.41 -12.38
CA ASP A 90 12.49 -23.99 -11.57
C ASP A 90 12.14 -23.98 -10.08
N LEU A 91 11.54 -22.90 -9.59
CA LEU A 91 11.11 -22.74 -8.20
C LEU A 91 9.66 -23.23 -7.97
N ASN A 92 8.99 -23.75 -9.00
CA ASN A 92 7.60 -24.21 -8.98
C ASN A 92 6.65 -23.21 -8.27
N LEU A 93 6.83 -21.91 -8.54
CA LEU A 93 6.09 -20.86 -7.85
C LEU A 93 4.70 -20.68 -8.46
N PRO A 94 3.63 -20.55 -7.65
CA PRO A 94 2.27 -20.32 -8.13
C PRO A 94 2.03 -18.85 -8.52
N VAL A 95 3.02 -18.20 -9.14
CA VAL A 95 2.97 -16.79 -9.54
C VAL A 95 3.38 -16.62 -10.99
N SER A 96 2.92 -15.57 -11.64
CA SER A 96 3.33 -15.31 -13.03
C SER A 96 4.81 -14.89 -13.12
N GLY A 97 5.47 -15.14 -14.25
CA GLY A 97 6.81 -14.60 -14.54
C GLY A 97 6.87 -13.05 -14.54
N ARG A 98 5.72 -12.36 -14.63
CA ARG A 98 5.63 -10.90 -14.40
C ARG A 98 5.83 -10.56 -12.92
N THR A 99 5.28 -11.35 -12.01
CA THR A 99 5.48 -11.21 -10.56
C THR A 99 6.95 -11.42 -10.23
N VAL A 100 7.57 -12.48 -10.73
CA VAL A 100 9.01 -12.76 -10.55
C VAL A 100 9.88 -11.59 -11.04
N ARG A 101 9.61 -11.07 -12.24
CA ARG A 101 10.33 -9.88 -12.75
C ARG A 101 10.14 -8.65 -11.84
N ARG A 102 8.97 -8.47 -11.24
CA ARG A 102 8.74 -7.39 -10.27
C ARG A 102 9.58 -7.58 -9.02
N ARG A 103 9.75 -8.81 -8.52
CA ARG A 103 10.59 -9.11 -7.35
C ARG A 103 12.06 -8.83 -7.58
N LEU A 104 12.56 -9.28 -8.72
CA LEU A 104 13.91 -8.96 -9.15
C LEU A 104 14.14 -7.45 -9.22
N HIS A 105 13.18 -6.70 -9.79
CA HIS A 105 13.25 -5.24 -9.82
C HIS A 105 13.16 -4.60 -8.42
N ASP A 106 12.31 -5.11 -7.52
CA ASP A 106 12.21 -4.64 -6.13
C ASP A 106 13.56 -4.81 -5.40
N GLN A 107 14.37 -5.81 -5.80
CA GLN A 107 15.73 -6.08 -5.30
C GLN A 107 16.85 -5.43 -6.12
N GLY A 108 16.53 -4.61 -7.12
CA GLY A 108 17.51 -3.89 -7.94
C GLY A 108 18.16 -4.72 -9.07
N ILE A 109 17.68 -5.94 -9.31
CA ILE A 109 18.15 -6.79 -10.43
C ILE A 109 17.38 -6.40 -11.69
N HIS A 110 18.09 -5.76 -12.62
CA HIS A 110 17.56 -5.41 -13.94
C HIS A 110 18.06 -6.41 -14.99
N TYR A 111 17.13 -7.17 -15.56
CA TYR A 111 17.43 -8.04 -16.69
C TYR A 111 17.88 -7.23 -17.91
N ARG A 112 19.15 -7.38 -18.29
CA ARG A 112 19.64 -6.93 -19.60
C ARG A 112 19.28 -7.99 -20.63
N ARG A 113 18.59 -7.61 -21.71
CA ARG A 113 18.45 -8.50 -22.87
C ARG A 113 19.84 -8.64 -23.52
N PRO A 114 20.38 -9.86 -23.73
CA PRO A 114 21.52 -10.01 -24.62
C PRO A 114 21.10 -9.61 -26.04
N ALA A 115 21.95 -8.84 -26.73
CA ALA A 115 21.75 -8.55 -28.14
C ALA A 115 22.02 -9.84 -28.94
N ILE A 116 21.00 -10.34 -29.64
CA ILE A 116 21.17 -11.46 -30.57
C ILE A 116 21.90 -10.90 -31.80
N LYS A 117 23.13 -11.34 -32.06
CA LYS A 117 23.75 -11.23 -33.39
C LYS A 117 23.59 -12.58 -34.09
N GLU A 118 22.76 -12.63 -35.11
CA GLU A 118 22.80 -13.72 -36.09
C GLU A 118 24.12 -13.61 -36.88
N ASN A 119 24.80 -14.73 -37.06
CA ASN A 119 25.99 -14.91 -37.88
C ASN A 119 25.61 -15.69 -39.13
#